data_AF-X1PV96-F1
#
_entry.id   AF-X1PV96-F1
#
_cell.length_a   1.000
_cell.length_b   1.000
_cell.length_c   1.000
_cell.angle_alpha   90.00
_cell.angle_beta   90.00
_cell.angle_gamma   90.00
#
_symmetry.space_group_name_H-M   'P 1'
#
loop_
_entity.id
_entity.type
_entity.pdbx_description
1 polymer ?
#
loop_
_entity_poly.entity_id
_entity_poly.type
_entity_poly.pdbx_seq_one_letter_code
_entity_poly.pdbx_strand_id
1 'polypeptide(L)'
;MPLRAILQCRLSQRIQCSQCWEEVKEEMDPKAKGEFLKKISINGFSIEERDNTLTLRPRGAEATAEITIEEVEPDVWRATGAAGRYAGFSRGKKRSYFETYINGWATEAVLQAAG
;
A
#
# COMPACT_ATOMS: atom_id res chain seq x y z
N MET A 1 -33.42 20.83 3.16
CA MET A 1 -33.00 21.66 2.00
C MET A 1 -32.47 22.98 2.54
N PRO A 2 -31.22 23.36 2.23
CA PRO A 2 -31.03 24.21 1.06
C PRO A 2 -29.82 23.81 0.20
N LEU A 3 -30.13 23.47 -1.05
CA LEU A 3 -29.26 23.30 -2.21
C LEU A 3 -28.65 24.65 -2.68
N ARG A 4 -28.04 25.43 -1.77
CA ARG A 4 -27.47 26.74 -2.10
C ARG A 4 -25.98 26.90 -1.83
N ALA A 5 -25.32 25.93 -1.19
CA ALA A 5 -23.91 26.04 -0.83
C ALA A 5 -22.92 25.43 -1.85
N ILE A 6 -23.37 24.62 -2.80
CA ILE A 6 -22.47 23.85 -3.70
C ILE A 6 -22.13 24.62 -5.00
N LEU A 7 -22.80 25.74 -5.28
CA LEU A 7 -22.70 26.44 -6.57
C LEU A 7 -21.74 27.65 -6.62
N GLN A 8 -20.92 27.90 -5.58
CA GLN A 8 -19.97 29.03 -5.58
C GLN A 8 -18.47 28.68 -5.63
N CYS A 9 -18.10 27.40 -5.78
CA CYS A 9 -16.69 27.00 -5.96
C CYS A 9 -16.30 26.69 -7.41
N ARG A 10 -16.93 27.34 -8.38
CA ARG A 10 -16.43 27.42 -9.76
C ARG A 10 -16.34 28.89 -10.09
N LEU A 11 -15.16 29.51 -10.00
CA LEU A 11 -14.70 30.59 -10.92
C LEU A 11 -13.48 31.41 -10.46
N SER A 12 -12.91 31.23 -9.26
CA SER A 12 -11.75 32.06 -8.88
C SER A 12 -10.52 31.24 -8.57
N GLN A 13 -9.51 31.43 -9.41
CA GLN A 13 -8.13 31.05 -9.15
C GLN A 13 -7.69 31.62 -7.79
N ARG A 14 -6.96 30.78 -7.03
CA ARG A 14 -6.03 31.18 -5.97
C ARG A 14 -6.63 31.91 -4.77
N ILE A 15 -6.74 31.17 -3.64
CA ILE A 15 -6.09 31.44 -2.34
C ILE A 15 -6.98 31.05 -1.15
N GLN A 16 -6.40 30.17 -0.31
CA GLN A 16 -6.65 29.98 1.12
C GLN A 16 -8.06 29.54 1.56
N CYS A 17 -8.33 28.24 1.45
CA CYS A 17 -9.05 27.57 2.52
C CYS A 17 -8.03 26.77 3.33
N SER A 18 -7.76 27.18 4.57
CA SER A 18 -6.86 26.44 5.48
C SER A 18 -7.45 25.11 5.99
N GLN A 19 -8.65 24.75 5.51
CA GLN A 19 -9.35 23.51 5.77
C GLN A 19 -9.48 22.60 4.54
N CYS A 20 -8.99 23.03 3.37
CA CYS A 20 -8.99 22.21 2.15
C CYS A 20 -7.63 21.57 1.82
N TRP A 21 -6.68 21.64 2.75
CA TRP A 21 -5.46 20.84 2.69
C TRP A 21 -5.72 19.47 3.32
N GLU A 22 -6.71 18.74 2.80
CA GLU A 22 -6.49 17.30 2.75
C GLU A 22 -5.26 17.16 1.85
N GLU A 23 -4.13 16.84 2.46
CA GLU A 23 -2.98 16.30 1.73
C GLU A 23 -3.57 15.20 0.86
N VAL A 24 -3.74 15.48 -0.43
CA VAL A 24 -4.08 14.46 -1.39
C VAL A 24 -2.85 13.58 -1.39
N LYS A 25 -2.85 12.57 -0.51
CA LYS A 25 -1.86 11.50 -0.57
C LYS A 25 -2.07 10.90 -1.94
N GLU A 26 -1.14 11.17 -2.84
CA GLU A 26 -1.09 10.47 -4.10
C GLU A 26 -0.87 8.99 -3.74
N GLU A 27 -1.90 8.19 -3.94
CA GLU A 27 -1.84 6.74 -3.78
C GLU A 27 -1.23 6.13 -5.05
N MET A 28 -0.60 4.96 -4.91
CA MET A 28 -0.16 4.14 -6.04
C MET A 28 -1.28 4.02 -7.09
N ASP A 29 -0.91 4.20 -8.36
CA ASP A 29 -1.84 4.08 -9.48
C ASP A 29 -2.64 2.76 -9.42
N PRO A 30 -3.97 2.77 -9.65
CA PRO A 30 -4.79 1.56 -9.50
C PRO A 30 -4.37 0.38 -10.38
N LYS A 31 -3.84 0.62 -11.59
CA LYS A 31 -3.33 -0.45 -12.47
C LYS A 31 -2.04 -1.02 -11.88
N ALA A 32 -1.13 -0.15 -11.41
CA ALA A 32 0.08 -0.56 -10.72
C ALA A 32 -0.23 -1.35 -9.44
N LYS A 33 -1.17 -0.87 -8.61
CA LYS A 33 -1.63 -1.54 -7.40
C LYS A 33 -2.17 -2.94 -7.71
N GLY A 34 -2.95 -3.08 -8.78
CA GLY A 34 -3.45 -4.38 -9.25
C GLY A 34 -2.33 -5.38 -9.58
N GLU A 35 -1.32 -4.98 -10.35
CA GLU A 35 -0.18 -5.84 -10.69
C GLU A 35 0.69 -6.15 -9.45
N PHE A 36 0.82 -5.21 -8.52
CA PHE A 36 1.54 -5.41 -7.27
C PHE A 36 0.87 -6.48 -6.39
N LEU A 37 -0.44 -6.40 -6.17
CA LEU A 37 -1.20 -7.39 -5.40
C LEU A 37 -1.15 -8.77 -6.04
N LYS A 38 -1.19 -8.83 -7.38
CA LYS A 38 -1.02 -10.07 -8.14
C LYS A 38 0.37 -10.66 -7.96
N LYS A 39 1.42 -9.84 -7.98
CA LYS A 39 2.80 -10.27 -7.73
C LYS A 39 2.96 -10.84 -6.32
N ILE A 40 2.41 -10.18 -5.30
CA ILE A 40 2.40 -10.68 -3.92
C ILE A 40 1.70 -12.06 -3.85
N SER A 41 0.56 -12.20 -4.52
CA SER A 41 -0.19 -13.46 -4.56
C SER A 41 0.57 -14.59 -5.25
N ILE A 42 1.24 -14.31 -6.37
CA ILE A 42 2.08 -15.28 -7.10
C ILE A 42 3.26 -15.76 -6.26
N ASN A 43 3.84 -14.88 -5.45
CA ASN A 43 4.91 -15.23 -4.51
C ASN A 43 4.42 -16.01 -3.27
N GLY A 44 3.16 -16.46 -3.27
CA GLY A 44 2.64 -17.38 -2.28
C GLY A 44 2.14 -16.69 -1.01
N PHE A 45 1.72 -15.43 -1.07
CA PHE A 45 1.08 -14.74 0.05
C PHE A 45 -0.44 -14.63 -0.16
N SER A 46 -1.22 -14.80 0.90
CA SER A 46 -2.58 -14.26 0.97
C SER A 46 -2.52 -12.82 1.46
N ILE A 47 -3.46 -12.02 0.98
CA ILE A 47 -3.50 -10.57 1.21
C ILE A 47 -4.81 -10.25 1.89
N GLU A 48 -4.74 -9.51 2.98
CA GLU A 48 -5.89 -8.88 3.60
C GLU A 48 -5.64 -7.36 3.61
N GLU A 49 -6.48 -6.63 2.90
CA GLU A 49 -6.42 -5.17 2.80
C GLU A 49 -7.36 -4.53 3.81
N ARG A 50 -6.84 -3.59 4.60
CA ARG A 50 -7.61 -2.77 5.54
C ARG A 50 -7.10 -1.34 5.48
N ASP A 51 -7.94 -0.41 5.06
CA ASP A 51 -7.58 0.99 4.87
C ASP A 51 -6.31 1.12 3.99
N ASN A 52 -5.26 1.80 4.46
CA ASN A 52 -3.97 1.94 3.77
C ASN A 52 -2.94 0.87 4.15
N THR A 53 -3.41 -0.24 4.74
CA THR A 53 -2.55 -1.29 5.28
C THR A 53 -2.84 -2.63 4.59
N LEU A 54 -1.79 -3.33 4.19
CA LEU A 54 -1.88 -4.71 3.69
C LEU A 54 -1.28 -5.67 4.70
N THR A 55 -2.04 -6.71 5.04
CA THR A 55 -1.59 -7.81 5.87
C THR A 55 -1.32 -9.03 4.99
N LEU A 56 -0.06 -9.45 4.94
CA LEU A 56 0.44 -10.53 4.11
C LEU A 56 0.67 -11.77 4.96
N ARG A 57 0.09 -12.90 4.55
CA ARG A 57 0.29 -14.19 5.22
C ARG A 57 0.83 -15.21 4.23
N PRO A 58 1.94 -15.91 4.53
CA PRO A 58 2.45 -16.94 3.64
C PRO A 58 1.43 -18.09 3.52
N ARG A 59 1.18 -18.54 2.30
CA ARG A 59 0.36 -19.72 2.02
C ARG A 59 1.24 -20.96 2.23
N GLY A 60 1.16 -21.54 3.42
CA GLY A 60 1.85 -22.78 3.77
C GLY A 60 1.20 -23.43 4.98
N ALA A 61 1.18 -24.76 5.02
CA ALA A 61 0.44 -25.53 6.03
C ALA A 61 0.88 -25.28 7.49
N GLU A 62 2.07 -24.70 7.69
CA GLU A 62 2.65 -24.41 9.01
C GLU A 62 2.98 -22.91 9.21
N ALA A 63 2.59 -22.04 8.27
CA ALA A 63 2.92 -20.63 8.31
C ALA A 63 1.95 -19.88 9.23
N THR A 64 2.37 -19.65 10.47
CA THR A 64 1.67 -18.76 11.43
C THR A 64 2.10 -17.30 11.28
N ALA A 65 2.87 -16.99 10.24
CA ALA A 65 3.48 -15.69 10.09
C ALA A 65 2.57 -14.68 9.41
N GLU A 66 2.75 -13.44 9.82
CA GLU A 66 1.99 -12.31 9.34
C GLU A 66 2.92 -11.12 9.20
N ILE A 67 2.77 -10.38 8.09
CA ILE A 67 3.52 -9.15 7.82
C ILE A 67 2.52 -8.06 7.53
N THR A 68 2.63 -6.96 8.23
CA THR A 68 1.78 -5.79 7.99
C THR A 68 2.63 -4.74 7.31
N ILE A 69 2.19 -4.29 6.13
CA ILE A 69 2.82 -3.22 5.35
C ILE A 69 1.85 -2.07 5.19
N GLU A 70 2.38 -0.85 5.15
CA GLU A 70 1.64 0.39 4.96
C GLU A 70 2.28 1.18 3.81
N GLU A 71 1.45 1.80 2.99
CA GLU A 71 1.90 2.72 1.95
C GLU A 71 2.23 4.08 2.58
N VAL A 72 3.51 4.45 2.55
CA VAL A 72 4.00 5.69 3.16
C VAL A 72 4.12 6.83 2.16
N GLU A 73 4.44 6.50 0.92
CA GLU A 73 4.50 7.36 -0.27
C GLU A 73 3.99 6.52 -1.45
N PRO A 74 3.50 7.13 -2.55
CA PRO A 74 3.08 6.38 -3.72
C PRO A 74 4.19 5.40 -4.16
N ASP A 75 3.81 4.14 -4.31
CA ASP A 75 4.69 3.01 -4.67
C ASP A 75 5.73 2.60 -3.62
N VAL A 76 5.76 3.27 -2.46
CA VAL A 76 6.71 3.00 -1.36
C VAL A 76 5.98 2.39 -0.15
N TRP A 77 6.39 1.18 0.19
CA TRP A 77 5.78 0.37 1.24
C TRP A 77 6.73 0.17 2.41
N ARG A 78 6.22 0.36 3.63
CA ARG A 78 6.94 0.16 4.89
C ARG A 78 6.34 -1.00 5.68
N ALA A 79 7.17 -1.86 6.25
CA ALA A 79 6.73 -2.95 7.10
C ALA A 79 6.55 -2.47 8.55
N THR A 80 5.30 -2.26 8.94
CA THR A 80 4.92 -1.77 10.27
C THR A 80 4.80 -2.91 11.30
N GLY A 81 4.45 -4.11 10.85
CA GLY A 81 4.22 -5.27 11.71
C GLY A 81 4.86 -6.55 11.16
N ALA A 82 5.31 -7.41 12.07
CA ALA A 82 5.70 -8.78 11.75
C ALA A 82 5.44 -9.67 12.96
N ALA A 83 4.74 -10.78 12.76
CA ALA A 83 4.37 -11.74 13.79
C ALA A 83 4.53 -13.19 13.29
N GLY A 84 4.59 -14.13 14.23
CA GLY A 84 4.59 -15.57 13.96
C GLY A 84 5.92 -16.17 13.49
N ARG A 85 5.91 -17.49 13.28
CA ARG A 85 7.11 -18.24 12.87
C ARG A 85 7.00 -18.61 11.39
N TYR A 86 7.73 -17.91 10.54
CA TYR A 86 8.00 -18.33 9.17
C TYR A 86 9.45 -18.80 9.09
N ALA A 87 9.75 -19.78 8.25
CA ALA A 87 11.14 -20.17 7.97
C ALA A 87 12.00 -18.98 7.49
N GLY A 88 11.38 -17.95 6.88
CA GLY A 88 12.03 -16.69 6.53
C GLY A 88 12.20 -15.68 7.69
N PHE A 89 11.42 -15.79 8.76
CA PHE A 89 11.52 -14.95 9.97
C PHE A 89 12.41 -15.56 11.06
N SER A 90 12.56 -16.89 11.07
CA SER A 90 13.09 -17.63 12.21
C SER A 90 14.58 -17.51 12.47
N ARG A 91 15.35 -16.79 11.64
CA ARG A 91 16.77 -16.46 11.89
C ARG A 91 17.16 -15.11 11.28
N GLY A 92 17.10 -14.04 12.07
CA GLY A 92 17.86 -12.80 11.81
C GLY A 92 17.48 -11.94 10.60
N LYS A 93 16.46 -12.31 9.80
CA LYS A 93 15.96 -11.47 8.72
C LYS A 93 14.99 -10.42 9.29
N LYS A 94 15.54 -9.24 9.56
CA LYS A 94 14.84 -8.06 10.10
C LYS A 94 13.72 -7.61 9.14
N ARG A 95 12.72 -6.89 9.65
CA ARG A 95 11.60 -6.30 8.86
C ARG A 95 12.06 -5.64 7.54
N SER A 96 13.21 -4.97 7.59
CA SER A 96 13.86 -4.33 6.43
C SER A 96 14.15 -5.27 5.26
N TYR A 97 14.37 -6.57 5.50
CA TYR A 97 14.56 -7.56 4.44
C TYR A 97 13.31 -7.67 3.58
N PHE A 98 12.12 -7.75 4.20
CA PHE A 98 10.85 -7.84 3.48
C PHE A 98 10.50 -6.54 2.77
N GLU A 99 10.77 -5.38 3.39
CA GLU A 99 10.57 -4.09 2.75
C GLU A 99 11.31 -4.00 1.41
N THR A 100 12.54 -4.51 1.32
CA THR A 100 13.29 -4.52 0.05
C THR A 100 12.58 -5.34 -1.04
N TYR A 101 12.05 -6.53 -0.73
CA TYR A 101 11.33 -7.34 -1.73
C TYR A 101 10.01 -6.70 -2.12
N ILE A 102 9.26 -6.20 -1.14
CA ILE A 102 7.96 -5.57 -1.37
C ILE A 102 8.12 -4.34 -2.27
N ASN A 103 9.07 -3.46 -1.98
CA ASN A 103 9.33 -2.29 -2.82
C ASN A 103 9.89 -2.66 -4.20
N GLY A 104 10.67 -3.75 -4.30
CA GLY A 104 11.07 -4.30 -5.59
C GLY A 104 9.87 -4.73 -6.43
N TRP A 105 8.91 -5.44 -5.83
CA TRP A 105 7.68 -5.84 -6.50
C TRP A 105 6.78 -4.65 -6.85
N ALA A 106 6.69 -3.65 -5.99
CA ALA A 106 5.95 -2.41 -6.27
C ALA A 106 6.55 -1.70 -7.47
N THR A 107 7.87 -1.52 -7.51
CA THR A 107 8.60 -0.93 -8.65
C THR A 107 8.35 -1.70 -9.95
N GLU A 108 8.44 -3.03 -9.92
CA GLU A 108 8.12 -3.87 -11.09
C GLU A 108 6.68 -3.68 -11.56
N ALA A 109 5.73 -3.57 -10.63
CA ALA A 109 4.32 -3.37 -10.95
C ALA A 109 4.04 -2.00 -11.58
N VAL A 110 4.69 -0.94 -11.11
CA VAL A 110 4.63 0.40 -11.72
C VAL A 110 5.16 0.37 -13.14
N LEU A 111 6.33 -0.26 -13.36
CA LEU A 111 6.91 -0.38 -14.69
C LEU A 111 6.03 -1.19 -15.64
N GLN A 112 5.38 -2.25 -15.15
CA GLN A 112 4.42 -3.03 -15.93
C GLN A 112 3.12 -2.27 -16.23
N ALA A 113 2.67 -1.42 -15.32
CA ALA A 113 1.48 -0.60 -15.52
C ALA A 113 1.72 0.57 -16.49
N ALA A 114 2.95 1.08 -16.58
CA ALA A 114 3.34 2.11 -17.53
C ALA A 114 3.48 1.61 -18.97
N GLY A 115 3.63 0.29 -19.17
CA GLY A 115 3.59 -0.39 -20.48
C GLY A 115 2.18 -0.69 -20.95
#